data_AF-A0A1J3ITX9-F1
#
_entry.id   AF-A0A1J3ITX9-F1
#
_cell.length_a   1.000
_cell.length_b   1.000
_cell.length_c   1.000
_cell.angle_alpha   90.00
_cell.angle_beta   90.00
_cell.angle_gamma   90.00
#
_symmetry.space_group_name_H-M   'P 1'
#
loop_
_entity.id
_entity.type
_entity.pdbx_description
1 polymer ?
#
loop_
_entity_poly.entity_id
_entity_poly.type
_entity_poly.pdbx_seq_one_letter_code
_entity_poly.pdbx_strand_id
1 'polypeptide(L)' 'QKKDSRGVLIEEDEDGMVRHMNLFMCVKYKNAGKLSSHNWFFNGFCRELNPSYTVLMDVGLKPERESIYKMYRHMKEH' A
#
# COMPACT_ATOMS: atom_id res chain seq x y z
N GLN A 1 -11.70 24.10 -4.40
CA GLN A 1 -11.50 22.64 -4.25
C GLN A 1 -11.36 22.03 -5.64
N LYS A 2 -10.21 21.45 -5.97
CA LYS A 2 -9.93 20.85 -7.28
C LYS A 2 -10.34 19.37 -7.24
N LYS A 3 -10.94 18.86 -8.31
CA LYS A 3 -11.32 17.44 -8.44
C LYS A 3 -10.59 16.82 -9.62
N ASP A 4 -10.20 15.56 -9.50
CA ASP A 4 -9.64 14.80 -10.62
C ASP A 4 -10.75 14.30 -11.57
N SER A 5 -10.35 13.60 -12.65
CA SER A 5 -11.27 13.01 -13.63
C SER A 5 -12.20 11.93 -13.06
N ARG A 6 -11.92 11.43 -11.86
CA ARG A 6 -12.76 10.46 -11.12
C ARG A 6 -13.68 11.16 -10.10
N GLY A 7 -13.64 12.50 -10.05
CA GLY A 7 -14.42 13.31 -9.11
C GLY A 7 -13.88 13.32 -7.69
N VAL A 8 -12.67 12.80 -7.45
CA VAL A 8 -12.03 12.77 -6.13
C VAL A 8 -11.45 14.14 -5.83
N LEU A 9 -11.70 14.65 -4.61
CA LEU A 9 -11.07 15.88 -4.13
C LEU A 9 -9.56 15.66 -4.02
N ILE A 10 -8.80 16.56 -4.64
CA ILE A 10 -7.35 16.47 -4.70
C ILE A 10 -6.72 17.72 -4.09
N GLU A 11 -5.70 17.47 -3.28
CA GLU A 11 -4.78 18.46 -2.77
C GLU A 11 -3.42 18.20 -3.42
N GLU A 12 -2.79 19.27 -3.90
CA GLU A 12 -1.44 19.23 -4.42
C GLU A 12 -0.48 19.34 -3.23
N ASP A 13 0.58 18.53 -3.23
CA ASP A 13 1.68 18.67 -2.27
C ASP A 13 2.54 19.91 -2.59
N GLU A 14 3.56 20.18 -1.79
CA GLU A 14 4.44 21.35 -1.96
C GLU A 14 5.13 21.40 -3.33
N ASP A 15 5.29 20.25 -3.99
CA ASP A 15 5.88 20.12 -5.33
C ASP A 15 4.83 20.26 -6.45
N GLY A 16 3.57 20.56 -6.12
CA GLY A 16 2.46 20.63 -7.08
C GLY A 16 1.97 19.25 -7.55
N MET A 17 2.36 18.17 -6.87
CA MET A 17 2.00 16.80 -7.24
C MET A 17 0.78 16.32 -6.48
N VAL A 18 -0.12 15.62 -7.18
CA VAL A 18 -1.27 14.96 -6.57
C VAL A 18 -0.91 13.49 -6.31
N ARG A 19 -0.84 13.11 -5.04
CA ARG A 19 -0.54 11.73 -4.63
C ARG A 19 -1.84 10.96 -4.44
N HIS A 20 -2.08 9.96 -5.30
CA HIS A 20 -3.22 9.05 -5.13
C HIS A 20 -2.79 7.77 -4.41
N MET A 21 -3.56 7.39 -3.38
CA MET A 21 -3.46 6.07 -2.77
C MET A 21 -4.43 5.12 -3.47
N ASN A 22 -3.89 4.06 -4.08
CA ASN A 22 -4.71 2.99 -4.67
C ASN A 22 -5.08 1.98 -3.59
N LEU A 23 -6.37 1.66 -3.48
CA LEU A 23 -6.90 0.69 -2.53
C LEU A 23 -7.55 -0.47 -3.26
N PHE A 24 -7.10 -1.69 -2.97
CA PHE A 24 -7.67 -2.92 -3.50
C PHE A 24 -8.28 -3.72 -2.36
N MET A 25 -9.54 -4.15 -2.53
CA MET A 25 -10.16 -5.12 -1.63
C MET A 25 -10.03 -6.51 -2.24
N CYS A 26 -9.33 -7.40 -1.53
CA CYS A 26 -9.12 -8.77 -1.97
C CYS A 26 -9.85 -9.74 -1.03
N VAL A 27 -10.69 -10.60 -1.60
CA VAL A 27 -11.43 -11.65 -0.86
C VAL A 27 -11.04 -13.00 -1.41
N LYS A 28 -10.70 -13.94 -0.52
CA LYS A 28 -10.41 -15.33 -0.90
C LYS A 28 -11.68 -16.15 -0.83
N TYR A 29 -12.07 -16.78 -1.95
CA TYR A 29 -13.19 -17.73 -1.97
C TYR A 29 -12.96 -18.91 -1.02
N LYS A 30 -11.73 -19.43 -0.96
CA LYS A 30 -11.33 -20.49 -0.02
C LYS A 30 -10.19 -20.01 0.87
N ASN A 31 -10.35 -20.12 2.19
CA ASN A 31 -9.27 -19.82 3.11
C ASN A 31 -8.29 -20.99 3.20
N ALA A 32 -7.12 -20.83 2.59
CA ALA A 32 -6.01 -21.79 2.66
C ALA A 32 -4.87 -21.32 3.59
N GLY A 33 -5.18 -20.49 4.58
CA GLY A 33 -4.23 -20.05 5.61
C GLY A 33 -3.28 -18.92 5.19
N LYS A 34 -2.31 -18.62 6.08
CA LYS A 34 -1.38 -17.47 5.97
C LYS A 34 -0.39 -17.63 4.83
N LEU A 35 0.24 -18.80 4.71
CA LEU A 35 1.23 -19.06 3.66
C LEU A 35 0.62 -18.91 2.26
N SER A 36 -0.62 -19.36 2.08
CA SER A 36 -1.37 -19.14 0.83
C SER A 36 -1.62 -17.65 0.57
N SER A 37 -1.97 -16.85 1.59
CA SER A 37 -2.10 -15.39 1.43
C SER A 37 -0.78 -14.74 1.01
N HIS A 38 0.35 -15.15 1.62
CA HIS A 38 1.67 -14.62 1.25
C HIS A 38 2.05 -15.00 -0.18
N ASN A 39 1.75 -16.23 -0.61
CA ASN A 39 1.99 -16.65 -1.99
C ASN A 39 1.18 -15.82 -2.99
N TRP A 40 -0.11 -15.57 -2.72
CA TRP A 40 -0.91 -14.65 -3.53
C TRP A 40 -0.33 -13.24 -3.56
N PHE A 41 0.15 -12.74 -2.42
CA PHE A 41 0.74 -11.41 -2.32
C PHE A 41 2.06 -11.31 -3.11
N PHE A 42 3.06 -12.15 -2.82
CA PHE A 42 4.38 -12.05 -3.44
C PHE A 42 4.42 -12.59 -4.87
N ASN A 43 3.90 -13.81 -5.09
CA ASN A 43 4.00 -14.46 -6.40
C ASN A 43 2.86 -14.09 -7.35
N GLY A 44 1.78 -13.48 -6.84
CA GLY A 44 0.69 -12.93 -7.63
C GLY A 44 0.81 -11.40 -7.78
N PHE A 45 0.38 -10.66 -6.76
CA PHE A 45 0.29 -9.20 -6.85
C PHE A 45 1.64 -8.51 -7.05
N CYS A 46 2.67 -8.86 -6.28
CA CYS A 46 3.97 -8.20 -6.41
C CYS A 46 4.67 -8.55 -7.74
N ARG A 47 4.38 -9.73 -8.30
CA ARG A 47 4.87 -10.10 -9.63
C ARG A 47 4.31 -9.18 -10.72
N GLU A 48 3.03 -8.83 -10.63
CA GLU A 48 2.36 -7.96 -11.62
C GLU A 48 2.68 -6.47 -11.37
N LEU A 49 2.63 -6.03 -10.12
CA LEU A 49 2.80 -4.62 -9.76
C LEU A 49 4.27 -4.19 -9.63
N ASN A 50 5.19 -5.15 -9.52
CA ASN A 50 6.64 -4.95 -9.37
C ASN A 50 7.04 -3.82 -8.38
N PRO A 51 6.57 -3.87 -7.11
CA PRO A 51 6.85 -2.81 -6.16
C PRO A 51 8.31 -2.85 -5.68
N SER A 52 8.94 -1.68 -5.49
CA SER A 52 10.30 -1.59 -4.91
C SER A 52 10.35 -1.97 -3.42
N TYR A 53 9.25 -1.73 -2.70
CA TYR A 53 9.12 -2.05 -1.27
C TYR A 53 7.75 -2.65 -1.00
N THR A 54 7.69 -3.64 -0.13
CA THR A 54 6.44 -4.28 0.31
C THR A 54 6.40 -4.39 1.83
N VAL A 55 5.23 -4.14 2.41
CA VAL A 55 4.99 -4.36 3.85
C VAL A 55 3.77 -5.25 4.03
N LEU A 56 3.92 -6.28 4.87
CA LEU A 56 2.80 -7.08 5.37
C LEU A 56 2.45 -6.55 6.76
N MET A 57 1.19 -6.21 6.97
CA MET A 57 0.70 -5.66 8.23
C MET A 57 -0.35 -6.57 8.84
N ASP A 58 -0.20 -6.89 10.13
CA ASP A 58 -1.17 -7.71 10.84
C ASP A 58 -2.48 -6.96 11.08
N VAL A 59 -3.59 -7.69 10.98
CA VAL A 59 -4.92 -7.17 11.29
C VAL A 59 -4.97 -6.80 12.77
N GLY A 60 -5.38 -5.56 13.05
CA GLY A 60 -5.42 -5.03 14.41
C GLY A 60 -4.15 -4.29 14.83
N LEU A 61 -3.09 -4.26 14.02
CA LEU A 61 -1.96 -3.36 14.25
C LEU A 61 -2.39 -1.92 13.99
N LYS A 62 -2.21 -1.04 14.97
CA LYS A 62 -2.39 0.40 14.81
C LYS A 62 -1.02 1.08 14.78
N PRO A 63 -0.47 1.36 13.58
CA PRO A 63 0.78 2.11 13.48
C PRO A 63 0.65 3.49 14.11
N GLU A 64 1.69 3.93 14.81
CA GLU A 64 1.81 5.33 15.21
C GLU A 64 2.00 6.21 13.98
N ARG A 65 1.64 7.50 14.10
CA ARG A 65 1.54 8.48 12.99
C ARG A 65 2.68 8.38 11.97
N GLU A 66 3.92 8.29 12.45
CA GLU A 66 5.13 8.31 11.62
C GLU A 66 5.82 6.95 11.47
N SER A 67 5.27 5.89 12.04
CA SER A 67 5.97 4.59 12.17
C SER A 67 6.32 3.96 10.82
N ILE A 68 5.37 3.91 9.88
CA ILE A 68 5.59 3.36 8.53
C ILE A 68 6.58 4.22 7.75
N TYR A 69 6.48 5.55 7.85
CA TYR A 69 7.40 6.47 7.18
C TYR A 69 8.83 6.28 7.69
N LYS A 70 9.03 6.21 9.00
CA LYS A 70 10.34 5.95 9.61
C LYS A 70 10.91 4.59 9.20
N MET A 71 10.09 3.55 9.18
CA MET A 71 10.49 2.22 8.70
C MET A 71 10.97 2.28 7.24
N TYR A 72 10.19 2.90 6.36
CA TYR A 72 10.56 3.08 4.96
C TYR A 72 11.86 3.87 4.80
N ARG A 73 12.00 5.00 5.51
CA ARG A 73 13.22 5.83 5.47
C ARG A 73 14.46 5.02 5.83
N HIS A 74 14.38 4.24 6.90
CA HIS A 74 15.48 3.38 7.33
C HIS A 74 15.84 2.34 6.26
N MET A 75 14.85 1.68 5.65
CA MET A 75 15.04 0.71 4.55
C MET A 75 15.52 1.33 3.23
N LYS A 76 15.40 2.64 3.06
CA LYS A 76 15.87 3.34 1.85
C LYS A 76 17.32 3.79 1.99
N GLU A 77 17.72 4.13 3.21
CA GLU A 77 19.06 4.63 3.53
C GLU A 77 20.10 3.50 3.64
N HIS A 78 19.66 2.25 3.77
CA HIS A 78 20.47 1.03 3.84
C HIS A 78 20.08 0.09 2.69
#